data_AF-X1HFH1-F1
#
_entry.id   AF-X1HFH1-F1
#
_cell.length_a   1.000
_cell.length_b   1.000
_cell.length_c   1.000
_cell.angle_alpha   90.00
_cell.angle_beta   90.00
_cell.angle_gamma   90.00
#
_symmetry.space_group_name_H-M   'P 1'
#
loop_
_entity.id
_entity.type
_entity.pdbx_description
1 polymer ?
#
loop_
_entity_poly.entity_id
_entity_poly.type
_entity_poly.pdbx_seq_one_letter_code
_entity_poly.pdbx_strand_id
1 'polypeptide(L)'
;MNQENEFRISKDEYFIKIAGLVSERRRWWVREESGAEYIYDGVRFMNSRDLCTIAYIPELIESKVDAFKIEGRMRHPHYVEIVTKTYREAIEAYYDGTFTKKKAGRWVTELKKVYNRGFTPGFYFKRVTEEDHQHKSPTNLSHFRYIRLG
;
A
#
# COMPACT_ATOMS: atom_id res chain seq x y z
N MET A 1 15.34 -28.38 -16.61
CA MET A 1 16.42 -27.45 -16.27
C MET A 1 15.75 -26.08 -16.09
N ASN A 2 15.45 -25.70 -14.85
CA ASN A 2 14.73 -24.45 -14.58
C ASN A 2 15.70 -23.28 -14.74
N GLN A 3 15.37 -22.33 -15.61
CA GLN A 3 16.06 -21.04 -15.63
C GLN A 3 15.79 -20.34 -14.29
N GLU A 4 16.84 -20.11 -13.52
CA GLU A 4 16.78 -19.27 -12.33
C GLU A 4 16.59 -17.82 -12.79
N ASN A 5 15.47 -17.21 -12.41
CA ASN A 5 15.26 -15.78 -12.61
C ASN A 5 16.13 -15.04 -11.59
N GLU A 6 17.35 -14.67 -11.99
CA GLU A 6 18.27 -13.85 -11.19
C GLU A 6 17.81 -12.39 -11.21
N PHE A 7 17.61 -11.79 -10.04
CA PHE A 7 17.30 -10.36 -9.89
C PHE A 7 18.49 -9.66 -9.24
N ARG A 8 19.03 -8.64 -9.92
CA ARG A 8 20.09 -7.77 -9.37
C ARG A 8 19.52 -6.41 -9.01
N ILE A 9 19.81 -5.96 -7.79
CA ILE A 9 19.49 -4.62 -7.30
C ILE A 9 20.84 -3.94 -7.06
N SER A 10 21.23 -2.97 -7.91
CA SER A 10 22.43 -2.17 -7.70
C SER A 10 22.07 -0.87 -6.95
N LYS A 11 23.03 -0.32 -6.20
CA LYS A 11 22.84 0.95 -5.48
C LYS A 11 22.77 2.17 -6.42
N ASP A 12 23.13 2.01 -7.69
CA ASP A 12 23.32 3.10 -8.65
C ASP A 12 22.18 3.25 -9.67
N GLU A 13 21.22 2.30 -9.71
CA GLU A 13 20.06 2.38 -10.59
C GLU A 13 18.75 2.11 -9.83
N TYR A 14 17.91 3.15 -9.67
CA TYR A 14 16.55 3.02 -9.12
C TYR A 14 15.55 2.31 -10.08
N PHE A 15 16.03 1.50 -11.03
CA PHE A 15 15.20 0.80 -11.99
C PHE A 15 15.29 -0.72 -11.79
N ILE A 16 14.23 -1.30 -11.22
CA ILE A 16 14.05 -2.75 -11.19
C ILE A 16 13.59 -3.18 -12.60
N LYS A 17 14.47 -3.82 -13.37
CA LYS A 17 14.09 -4.46 -14.65
C LYS A 17 13.38 -5.78 -14.36
N ILE A 18 12.05 -5.74 -14.30
CA ILE A 18 11.21 -6.91 -14.07
C ILE A 18 10.91 -7.60 -15.41
N ALA A 19 11.70 -8.63 -15.76
CA ALA A 19 11.33 -9.57 -16.81
C ALA A 19 10.38 -10.63 -16.21
N GLY A 20 9.07 -10.38 -16.31
CA GLY A 20 8.00 -11.27 -15.82
C GLY A 20 7.52 -10.95 -14.40
N LEU A 21 6.21 -10.99 -14.17
CA LEU A 21 5.57 -10.73 -12.87
C LEU A 21 6.07 -11.72 -11.80
N VAL A 22 7.12 -11.36 -11.08
CA VAL A 22 7.67 -12.15 -9.99
C VAL A 22 7.10 -11.64 -8.67
N SER A 23 6.55 -12.57 -7.87
CA SER A 23 5.94 -12.24 -6.58
C SER A 23 7.01 -11.98 -5.53
N GLU A 24 7.08 -10.73 -5.07
CA GLU A 24 7.93 -10.26 -3.97
C GLU A 24 7.61 -10.94 -2.62
N ARG A 25 6.56 -11.76 -2.56
CA ARG A 25 6.10 -12.47 -1.34
C ARG A 25 6.57 -13.92 -1.26
N ARG A 26 7.40 -14.37 -2.19
CA ARG A 26 8.02 -15.70 -2.12
C ARG A 26 9.22 -15.67 -1.17
N ARG A 27 9.71 -16.85 -0.81
CA ARG A 27 11.00 -16.99 -0.16
C ARG A 27 12.10 -16.81 -1.20
N TRP A 28 13.09 -15.98 -0.90
CA TRP A 28 14.20 -15.70 -1.81
C TRP A 28 15.54 -15.90 -1.12
N TRP A 29 16.52 -16.35 -1.89
CA TRP A 29 17.92 -16.24 -1.52
C TRP A 29 18.40 -14.88 -2.00
N VAL A 30 18.86 -14.05 -1.06
CA VAL A 30 19.41 -12.73 -1.33
C VAL A 30 20.90 -12.80 -1.10
N ARG A 31 21.69 -12.47 -2.11
CA ARG A 31 23.14 -12.41 -2.01
C ARG A 31 23.60 -10.97 -2.19
N GLU A 32 24.38 -10.47 -1.24
CA GLU A 32 25.07 -9.19 -1.35
C GLU A 32 26.33 -9.33 -2.22
N GLU A 33 26.78 -8.25 -2.86
CA GLU A 33 28.05 -8.20 -3.61
C GLU A 33 29.27 -8.60 -2.75
N SER A 34 29.20 -8.39 -1.44
CA SER A 34 30.22 -8.82 -0.46
C SER A 34 30.31 -10.35 -0.30
N GLY A 35 29.35 -11.09 -0.85
CA GLY A 35 29.20 -12.54 -0.70
C GLY A 35 28.29 -12.96 0.46
N ALA A 36 27.77 -12.02 1.26
CA ALA A 36 26.82 -12.35 2.32
C ALA A 36 25.50 -12.88 1.75
N GLU A 37 24.94 -13.91 2.38
CA GLU A 37 23.67 -14.52 1.97
C GLU A 37 22.59 -14.41 3.05
N TYR A 38 21.36 -14.14 2.62
CA TYR A 38 20.21 -14.02 3.49
C TYR A 38 19.01 -14.74 2.87
N ILE A 39 18.18 -15.34 3.71
CA ILE A 39 16.87 -15.85 3.30
C ILE A 39 15.85 -14.75 3.55
N TYR A 40 15.27 -14.23 2.47
CA TYR A 40 14.12 -13.35 2.54
C TYR A 40 12.84 -14.16 2.69
N ASP A 41 12.03 -13.81 3.68
CA ASP A 41 10.77 -14.47 4.04
C ASP A 41 9.52 -13.82 3.43
N GLY A 42 9.68 -12.78 2.59
CA GLY A 42 8.57 -12.05 1.99
C GLY A 42 8.03 -10.88 2.81
N VAL A 43 8.63 -10.55 3.97
CA VAL A 43 8.07 -9.53 4.90
C VAL A 43 9.00 -8.33 5.13
N ARG A 44 10.31 -8.54 5.21
CA ARG A 44 11.26 -7.54 5.73
C ARG A 44 11.50 -6.30 4.85
N PHE A 45 12.06 -6.42 3.64
CA PHE A 45 12.56 -5.24 2.91
C PHE A 45 11.68 -4.78 1.73
N MET A 46 10.90 -5.66 1.09
CA MET A 46 10.03 -5.28 -0.05
C MET A 46 8.54 -5.17 0.29
N ASN A 47 8.12 -5.41 1.54
CA ASN A 47 6.70 -5.40 1.89
C ASN A 47 6.25 -3.99 2.30
N SER A 48 6.05 -3.10 1.33
CA SER A 48 5.51 -1.76 1.61
C SER A 48 4.11 -1.81 2.22
N ARG A 49 3.82 -0.87 3.12
CA ARG A 49 2.44 -0.57 3.54
C ARG A 49 1.65 0.00 2.37
N ASP A 50 0.34 -0.07 2.46
CA ASP A 50 -0.52 0.43 1.38
C ASP A 50 -0.55 1.97 1.39
N LEU A 51 -0.45 2.57 0.20
CA LEU A 51 -0.58 4.02 0.04
C LEU A 51 -1.99 4.46 0.46
N CYS A 52 -2.08 5.40 1.38
CA CYS A 52 -3.35 5.98 1.81
C CYS A 52 -3.17 7.46 2.15
N THR A 53 -3.86 8.30 1.41
CA THR A 53 -3.74 9.76 1.52
C THR A 53 -5.07 10.42 1.90
N ILE A 54 -6.05 9.66 2.39
CA ILE A 54 -7.38 10.17 2.72
C ILE A 54 -7.38 11.31 3.75
N ALA A 55 -6.38 11.35 4.64
CA ALA A 55 -6.21 12.42 5.61
C ALA A 55 -5.70 13.74 5.00
N TYR A 56 -5.22 13.68 3.75
CA TYR A 56 -4.60 14.78 3.01
C TYR A 56 -5.43 15.20 1.79
N ILE A 57 -6.73 14.86 1.76
CA ILE A 57 -7.62 15.21 0.65
C ILE A 57 -7.63 16.71 0.37
N PRO A 58 -7.71 17.62 1.37
CA PRO A 58 -7.62 19.05 1.11
C PRO A 58 -6.34 19.43 0.36
N GLU A 59 -5.19 19.01 0.86
CA GLU A 59 -3.88 19.31 0.26
C GLU A 59 -3.76 18.75 -1.17
N LEU A 60 -4.31 17.57 -1.42
CA LEU A 60 -4.30 16.97 -2.75
C LEU A 60 -5.21 17.71 -3.73
N ILE A 61 -6.42 18.13 -3.31
CA ILE A 61 -7.31 18.93 -4.16
C ILE A 61 -6.68 20.30 -4.46
N GLU A 62 -6.11 20.97 -3.45
CA GLU A 62 -5.43 22.27 -3.63
C GLU A 62 -4.19 22.18 -4.53
N SER A 63 -3.55 21.00 -4.62
CA SER A 63 -2.46 20.76 -5.56
C SER A 63 -2.91 20.59 -7.02
N LYS A 64 -4.22 20.70 -7.29
CA LYS A 64 -4.84 20.69 -8.62
C LYS A 64 -4.67 19.35 -9.36
N VAL A 65 -4.72 18.24 -8.65
CA VAL A 65 -4.79 16.92 -9.29
C VAL A 65 -6.12 16.75 -10.04
N ASP A 66 -6.09 16.23 -11.25
CA ASP A 66 -7.31 16.04 -12.06
C ASP A 66 -8.14 14.83 -11.62
N ALA A 67 -7.50 13.82 -11.03
CA ALA A 67 -8.16 12.56 -10.69
C ALA A 67 -7.53 11.86 -9.49
N PHE A 68 -8.40 11.27 -8.65
CA PHE A 68 -8.01 10.30 -7.63
C PHE A 68 -8.19 8.89 -8.18
N LYS A 69 -7.11 8.09 -8.16
CA LYS A 69 -7.14 6.70 -8.58
C LYS A 69 -7.21 5.77 -7.37
N ILE A 70 -8.18 4.85 -7.39
CA ILE A 70 -8.29 3.75 -6.44
C ILE A 70 -7.83 2.47 -7.12
N GLU A 71 -6.91 1.74 -6.49
CA GLU A 71 -6.42 0.44 -6.95
C GLU A 71 -7.23 -0.67 -6.26
N GLY A 72 -7.94 -1.46 -7.06
CA GLY A 72 -8.77 -2.57 -6.56
C GLY A 72 -8.55 -3.89 -7.29
N ARG A 73 -7.48 -4.04 -8.09
CA ARG A 73 -7.25 -5.29 -8.83
C ARG A 73 -7.08 -6.43 -7.83
N MET A 74 -7.67 -7.57 -8.15
CA MET A 74 -7.66 -8.76 -7.28
C MET A 74 -8.27 -8.51 -5.89
N ARG A 75 -9.07 -7.45 -5.72
CA ARG A 75 -9.82 -7.18 -4.48
C ARG A 75 -11.28 -7.58 -4.65
N HIS A 76 -11.88 -8.00 -3.54
CA HIS A 76 -13.31 -8.30 -3.49
C HIS A 76 -14.13 -7.02 -3.75
N PRO A 77 -15.30 -7.08 -4.40
CA PRO A 77 -16.14 -5.90 -4.66
C PRO A 77 -16.42 -5.04 -3.43
N HIS A 78 -16.66 -5.67 -2.28
CA HIS A 78 -16.83 -4.98 -0.99
C HIS A 78 -15.63 -4.09 -0.59
N TYR A 79 -14.40 -4.48 -0.92
CA TYR A 79 -13.23 -3.60 -0.71
C TYR A 79 -13.37 -2.32 -1.55
N VAL A 80 -13.69 -2.47 -2.84
CA VAL A 80 -13.82 -1.34 -3.77
C VAL A 80 -14.95 -0.42 -3.34
N GLU A 81 -16.07 -0.98 -2.88
CA GLU A 81 -17.21 -0.23 -2.34
C GLU A 81 -16.79 0.64 -1.15
N ILE A 82 -16.19 0.04 -0.11
CA ILE A 82 -15.79 0.76 1.10
C ILE A 82 -14.77 1.84 0.77
N VAL A 83 -13.73 1.52 -0.01
CA VAL A 83 -12.68 2.51 -0.34
C VAL A 83 -13.27 3.67 -1.15
N THR A 84 -14.07 3.38 -2.18
CA THR A 84 -14.66 4.41 -3.03
C THR A 84 -15.63 5.30 -2.26
N LYS A 85 -16.50 4.72 -1.44
CA LYS A 85 -17.43 5.46 -0.58
C LYS A 85 -16.67 6.38 0.38
N THR A 86 -15.66 5.84 1.06
CA THR A 86 -14.89 6.59 2.07
C THR A 86 -14.15 7.77 1.44
N TYR A 87 -13.51 7.58 0.27
CA TYR A 87 -12.85 8.68 -0.44
C TYR A 87 -13.84 9.71 -0.97
N ARG A 88 -15.02 9.28 -1.47
CA ARG A 88 -16.08 10.19 -1.88
C ARG A 88 -16.54 11.08 -0.74
N GLU A 89 -16.85 10.51 0.42
CA GLU A 89 -17.25 11.27 1.61
C GLU A 89 -16.19 12.29 2.03
N ALA A 90 -14.90 11.95 1.89
CA ALA A 90 -13.80 12.86 2.21
C ALA A 90 -13.71 14.03 1.23
N ILE A 91 -13.90 13.77 -0.06
CA ILE A 91 -13.91 14.80 -1.12
C ILE A 91 -15.13 15.72 -0.96
N GLU A 92 -16.32 15.15 -0.77
CA GLU A 92 -17.56 15.91 -0.52
C GLU A 92 -17.41 16.79 0.73
N ALA A 93 -16.88 16.24 1.82
CA ALA A 93 -16.65 17.02 3.04
C ALA A 93 -15.69 18.20 2.82
N TYR A 94 -14.71 18.10 1.92
CA TYR A 94 -13.84 19.22 1.57
C TYR A 94 -14.64 20.32 0.85
N TYR A 95 -15.41 19.98 -0.19
CA TYR A 95 -16.20 20.96 -0.94
C TYR A 95 -17.31 21.60 -0.10
N ASP A 96 -17.88 20.86 0.85
CA ASP A 96 -18.88 21.37 1.79
C ASP A 96 -18.27 22.21 2.93
N GLY A 97 -16.94 22.33 3.02
CA GLY A 97 -16.26 23.03 4.11
C GLY A 97 -16.38 22.32 5.48
N THR A 98 -16.69 21.02 5.49
CA THR A 98 -16.90 20.22 6.71
C THR A 98 -15.82 19.17 6.96
N PHE A 99 -14.72 19.21 6.21
CA PHE A 99 -13.57 18.32 6.41
C PHE A 99 -12.88 18.64 7.74
N THR A 100 -12.64 17.62 8.56
CA THR A 100 -11.97 17.78 9.85
C THR A 100 -11.03 16.60 10.13
N LYS A 101 -10.01 16.82 10.97
CA LYS A 101 -9.10 15.74 11.42
C LYS A 101 -9.86 14.58 12.08
N LYS A 102 -10.98 14.86 12.76
CA LYS A 102 -11.86 13.84 13.35
C LYS A 102 -12.50 12.95 12.29
N LYS A 103 -13.04 13.54 11.21
CA LYS A 103 -13.58 12.76 10.07
C LYS A 103 -12.48 11.97 9.37
N ALA A 104 -11.31 12.57 9.15
CA ALA A 104 -10.14 11.88 8.61
C ALA A 104 -9.78 10.62 9.41
N GLY A 105 -9.71 10.72 10.74
CA GLY A 105 -9.46 9.56 11.61
C GLY A 105 -10.55 8.48 11.51
N ARG A 106 -11.81 8.87 11.37
CA ARG A 106 -12.92 7.94 11.15
C ARG A 106 -12.77 7.20 9.83
N TRP A 107 -12.48 7.91 8.74
CA TRP A 107 -12.29 7.29 7.43
C TRP A 107 -11.10 6.32 7.40
N VAL A 108 -9.98 6.68 8.03
CA VAL A 108 -8.85 5.75 8.20
C VAL A 108 -9.29 4.49 8.96
N THR A 109 -10.16 4.63 9.96
CA THR A 109 -10.71 3.49 10.71
C THR A 109 -11.62 2.62 9.85
N GLU A 110 -12.45 3.20 8.98
CA GLU A 110 -13.26 2.44 8.02
C GLU A 110 -12.38 1.67 7.03
N LEU A 111 -11.33 2.30 6.49
CA LEU A 111 -10.39 1.65 5.58
C LEU A 111 -9.64 0.49 6.25
N LYS A 112 -9.41 0.54 7.57
CA LYS A 112 -8.83 -0.59 8.34
C LYS A 112 -9.74 -1.82 8.40
N LYS A 113 -11.04 -1.69 8.11
CA LYS A 113 -12.00 -2.82 8.11
C LYS A 113 -11.96 -3.67 6.85
N VAL A 114 -11.33 -3.17 5.79
CA VAL A 114 -11.12 -3.94 4.56
C VAL A 114 -9.65 -4.31 4.41
N TYR A 115 -9.33 -5.16 3.42
CA TYR A 115 -7.96 -5.65 3.23
C TYR A 115 -6.95 -4.51 3.25
N ASN A 116 -5.96 -4.56 4.14
CA ASN A 116 -4.86 -3.59 4.15
C ASN A 116 -3.60 -4.20 4.76
N ARG A 117 -2.44 -3.62 4.45
CA ARG A 117 -1.13 -3.98 5.04
C ARG A 117 -0.60 -2.91 5.99
N GLY A 118 -1.51 -2.12 6.56
CA GLY A 118 -1.19 -0.84 7.18
C GLY A 118 -1.09 0.26 6.14
N PHE A 119 -0.99 1.50 6.61
CA PHE A 119 -1.04 2.68 5.75
C PHE A 119 0.24 3.50 5.84
N THR A 120 0.60 4.11 4.71
CA THR A 120 1.64 5.13 4.58
C THR A 120 1.16 6.24 3.65
N PRO A 121 1.50 7.51 3.91
CA PRO A 121 1.30 8.59 2.95
C PRO A 121 2.24 8.50 1.74
N GLY A 122 3.19 7.57 1.75
CA GLY A 122 4.22 7.44 0.71
C GLY A 122 5.14 8.66 0.63
N PHE A 123 5.71 8.88 -0.55
CA PHE A 123 6.68 9.95 -0.80
C PHE A 123 6.06 11.36 -0.90
N TYR A 124 4.73 11.48 -0.90
CA TYR A 124 4.05 12.76 -1.11
C TYR A 124 4.30 13.79 -0.01
N PHE A 125 4.48 13.34 1.24
CA PHE A 125 4.50 14.22 2.41
C PHE A 125 5.74 14.05 3.30
N LYS A 126 6.54 13.01 3.06
CA LYS A 126 7.79 12.76 3.80
C LYS A 126 8.71 11.84 3.01
N ARG A 127 9.99 11.81 3.42
CA ARG A 127 10.90 10.72 3.04
C ARG A 127 10.41 9.42 3.70
N VAL A 128 10.31 8.38 2.90
CA VAL A 128 9.91 7.04 3.36
C VAL A 128 10.99 6.45 4.26
N THR A 129 10.58 5.86 5.37
CA THR A 129 11.44 5.21 6.36
C THR A 129 11.01 3.75 6.58
N GLU A 130 11.74 3.00 7.41
CA GLU A 130 11.40 1.61 7.73
C GLU A 130 9.98 1.44 8.28
N GLU A 131 9.42 2.48 8.92
CA GLU A 131 8.05 2.47 9.45
C GLU A 131 6.98 2.39 8.36
N ASP A 132 7.30 2.76 7.13
CA ASP A 132 6.39 2.67 5.99
C ASP A 132 6.38 1.29 5.34
N HIS A 133 7.20 0.37 5.85
CA HIS A 133 7.20 -1.04 5.51
C HIS A 133 6.43 -1.86 6.57
N GLN A 134 5.93 -3.01 6.12
CA GLN A 134 5.17 -3.94 6.95
C GLN A 134 6.05 -5.13 7.34
N HIS A 135 6.58 -5.06 8.57
CA HIS A 135 7.52 -6.04 9.10
C HIS A 135 6.89 -7.21 9.85
N LYS A 136 5.57 -7.15 10.15
CA LYS A 136 4.90 -8.14 11.01
C LYS A 136 4.24 -9.26 10.24
N SER A 137 3.69 -8.97 9.06
CA SER A 137 2.91 -9.94 8.30
C SER A 137 2.99 -9.70 6.80
N PRO A 138 3.11 -10.76 5.96
CA PRO A 138 3.04 -10.63 4.51
C PRO A 138 1.60 -10.43 4.00
N THR A 139 0.60 -10.53 4.88
CA THR A 139 -0.82 -10.60 4.51
C THR A 139 -1.64 -9.45 5.10
N ASN A 140 -2.96 -9.54 4.92
CA ASN A 140 -3.94 -8.62 5.50
C ASN A 140 -3.74 -8.43 7.02
N LEU A 141 -3.82 -7.19 7.48
CA LEU A 141 -3.86 -6.83 8.90
C LEU A 141 -5.28 -6.62 9.44
N SER A 142 -6.28 -6.48 8.57
CA SER A 142 -7.65 -6.30 9.03
C SER A 142 -8.16 -7.56 9.72
N HIS A 143 -8.68 -7.41 10.94
CA HIS A 143 -9.34 -8.47 11.70
C HIS A 143 -10.78 -8.73 11.24
N PHE A 144 -11.31 -7.88 10.36
CA PHE A 144 -12.67 -8.03 9.85
C PHE A 144 -12.68 -9.01 8.68
N ARG A 145 -13.67 -9.90 8.70
CA ARG A 145 -13.94 -10.82 7.61
C ARG A 145 -15.32 -10.51 7.05
N TYR A 146 -15.38 -10.33 5.73
CA TYR A 146 -16.66 -10.27 5.04
C TYR A 146 -17.32 -11.65 5.08
N ILE A 147 -18.54 -11.71 5.60
CA ILE A 147 -19.37 -12.91 5.64
C ILE A 147 -20.65 -12.57 4.88
N ARG A 148 -20.93 -13.32 3.82
CA ARG A 148 -22.20 -13.20 3.10
C ARG A 148 -23.26 -13.98 3.88
N LEU A 149 -24.20 -13.26 4.48
CA LEU A 149 -25.43 -13.86 4.99
C LEU A 149 -26.39 -13.94 3.80
N GLY A 150 -26.89 -15.13 3.51
CA GLY A 150 -27.74 -15.42 2.35
C GLY A 150 -28.99 -14.58 2.32
#